data_AF-F8F1S9-F1
#
_entry.id   AF-F8F1S9-F1
#
_cell.length_a   1.000
_cell.length_b   1.000
_cell.length_c   1.000
_cell.angle_alpha   90.00
_cell.angle_beta   90.00
_cell.angle_gamma   90.00
#
_symmetry.space_group_name_H-M   'P 1'
#
loop_
_entity.id
_entity.type
_entity.pdbx_description
1 polymer ?
#
loop_
_entity_poly.entity_id
_entity_poly.type
_entity_poly.pdbx_seq_one_letter_code
_entity_poly.pdbx_strand_id
1 'polypeptide(L)'
;MKAKYILLIILTALFMFPSVFAIEVDKAELESTRNSSILFISYEGPHGRIETREDIRGIGYALGRAIKAGALRAGSTNRYFAIHSVTTGTTQLDADIFGLGIDVGVDHIKNLRLILQGYLEGAYDYSASDAALLAQFITIYNAVYRGNWNYVTSRYTPKVVSELTKEKTGLSIRFDEWPGQSLILIPLAIGQAGSLSAIDTSQITQKPVIEQLKKDKDLGLDARKDMVDLKEREAQEAKQTAQVQKEAIAQEEARLAAEKAALEQDKAYLAEEKTRAEQASEKAGSVQQSGTVKAAAESKKADEKTLSPQELAAKEETIRAQEQAIAKKEQALEAQKQEVAAAEARAAQKEQEAKAERAEIAKDQQQVIQRQEAAKTVPEGLLGISLLQNTNALGRLVLVNPTNGTAMKQSTLNTINSRAMLILPDKIIAIAGQAQGSGAVRLVQIDPKSLEMLKQGDVDIASTSLLWAQGQDIFALANTSGKLYLARFDQNLQLLNKSTTEIHPFASVLFYGETLLTQKADGTPLLLNSKNLTENKAQ
;
A
#
# COMPACT_ATOMS: atom_id res chain seq x y z
N MET A 1 93.65 13.15 10.23
CA MET A 1 93.61 14.20 11.28
C MET A 1 92.21 14.24 11.88
N LYS A 2 92.15 14.00 13.20
CA LYS A 2 91.08 14.27 14.17
C LYS A 2 89.66 13.72 13.91
N ALA A 3 89.43 12.60 14.60
CA ALA A 3 88.13 12.03 14.95
C ALA A 3 87.32 12.89 15.94
N LYS A 4 86.01 12.63 16.02
CA LYS A 4 85.29 12.38 17.29
C LYS A 4 83.91 11.71 17.04
N TYR A 5 83.91 10.39 17.29
CA TYR A 5 82.88 9.54 17.90
C TYR A 5 82.12 10.22 19.08
N ILE A 6 80.93 9.87 19.63
CA ILE A 6 80.11 8.64 19.84
C ILE A 6 78.78 9.13 20.49
N LEU A 7 77.62 8.45 20.30
CA LEU A 7 76.61 8.02 21.32
C LEU A 7 75.34 7.47 20.58
N LEU A 8 75.08 6.16 20.50
CA LEU A 8 74.45 5.23 21.47
C LEU A 8 72.92 5.05 21.25
N ILE A 9 72.58 3.90 20.65
CA ILE A 9 71.55 2.88 21.00
C ILE A 9 70.29 3.36 21.76
N ILE A 10 69.09 3.04 21.25
CA ILE A 10 68.01 2.25 21.91
C ILE A 10 66.80 2.07 20.96
N LEU A 11 66.61 0.82 20.54
CA LEU A 11 65.36 0.03 20.51
C LEU A 11 64.01 0.77 20.50
N THR A 12 63.24 0.65 19.41
CA THR A 12 61.80 0.33 19.49
C THR A 12 61.28 -0.16 18.15
N ALA A 13 60.95 -1.46 18.09
CA ALA A 13 60.13 -2.04 17.06
C ALA A 13 58.69 -1.54 17.25
N LEU A 14 58.14 -0.83 16.27
CA LEU A 14 56.71 -0.58 16.17
C LEU A 14 56.21 -1.18 14.85
N PHE A 15 55.58 -2.34 14.98
CA PHE A 15 54.77 -2.97 13.95
C PHE A 15 53.73 -1.94 13.45
N MET A 16 53.86 -1.48 12.21
CA MET A 16 52.75 -0.83 11.51
C MET A 16 51.76 -1.91 11.04
N PHE A 17 50.70 -2.13 11.81
CA PHE A 17 49.48 -2.73 11.30
C PHE A 17 48.70 -1.67 10.50
N PRO A 18 48.32 -1.90 9.23
CA PRO A 18 47.36 -1.04 8.57
C PRO A 18 46.01 -1.24 9.28
N SER A 19 45.58 -0.21 10.01
CA SER A 19 44.22 -0.13 10.53
C SER A 19 43.29 0.04 9.34
N VAL A 20 42.64 -1.05 8.95
CA VAL A 20 41.47 -1.01 8.07
C VAL A 20 40.39 -0.29 8.87
N PHE A 21 40.21 1.01 8.60
CA PHE A 21 39.03 1.72 9.02
C PHE A 21 37.85 1.13 8.27
N ALA A 22 37.14 0.20 8.92
CA ALA A 22 35.80 -0.16 8.55
C ALA A 22 34.97 1.12 8.60
N ILE A 23 34.43 1.52 7.45
CA ILE A 23 33.39 2.54 7.34
C ILE A 23 32.21 2.02 8.16
N GLU A 24 32.06 2.50 9.39
CA GLU A 24 30.78 2.44 10.08
C GLU A 24 29.84 3.34 9.29
N VAL A 25 29.12 2.73 8.34
CA VAL A 25 28.00 3.39 7.68
C VAL A 25 27.02 3.75 8.79
N ASP A 26 26.83 5.05 8.95
CA ASP A 26 26.00 5.68 9.97
C ASP A 26 24.61 5.03 9.99
N LYS A 27 24.37 4.12 10.94
CA LYS A 27 23.06 3.46 11.10
C LYS A 27 21.95 4.49 11.36
N ALA A 28 22.32 5.68 11.86
CA ALA A 28 21.41 6.79 12.07
C ALA A 28 20.91 7.43 10.76
N GLU A 29 21.72 7.48 9.68
CA GLU A 29 21.26 7.97 8.36
C GLU A 29 20.43 6.92 7.59
N LEU A 30 20.67 5.63 7.82
CA LEU A 30 19.84 4.56 7.25
C LEU A 30 18.47 4.41 7.96
N GLU A 31 18.38 4.78 9.24
CA GLU A 31 17.11 4.80 9.99
C GLU A 31 16.28 6.06 9.70
N SER A 32 16.91 7.19 9.33
CA SER A 32 16.20 8.46 9.06
C SER A 32 15.40 8.43 7.74
N THR A 33 15.81 7.63 6.76
CA THR A 33 15.08 7.43 5.49
C THR A 33 13.89 6.47 5.62
N ARG A 34 13.91 5.53 6.59
CA ARG A 34 12.77 4.65 6.92
C ARG A 34 11.62 5.37 7.64
N ASN A 35 11.91 6.51 8.26
CA ASN A 35 10.92 7.32 8.98
C ASN A 35 10.18 8.35 8.10
N SER A 36 10.57 8.50 6.83
CA SER A 36 9.81 9.30 5.88
C SER A 36 8.41 8.72 5.66
N SER A 37 7.41 9.57 5.44
CA SER A 37 6.08 9.09 5.01
C SER A 37 6.23 8.44 3.63
N ILE A 38 5.85 7.16 3.49
CA ILE A 38 5.54 6.50 2.22
C ILE A 38 4.50 7.34 1.48
N LEU A 39 5.00 8.28 0.67
CA LEU A 39 4.27 9.04 -0.33
C LEU A 39 4.72 8.49 -1.67
N PHE A 40 3.80 7.81 -2.35
CA PHE A 40 4.10 7.25 -3.66
C PHE A 40 4.25 8.38 -4.68
N ILE A 41 5.46 8.54 -5.20
CA ILE A 41 5.78 9.47 -6.28
C ILE A 41 5.27 8.83 -7.56
N SER A 42 4.29 9.48 -8.19
CA SER A 42 3.66 9.07 -9.45
C SER A 42 4.08 10.03 -10.58
N TYR A 43 3.93 9.61 -11.83
CA TYR A 43 4.15 10.50 -12.97
C TYR A 43 3.08 11.60 -13.04
N GLU A 44 3.50 12.85 -13.26
CA GLU A 44 2.62 14.03 -13.32
C GLU A 44 2.67 14.74 -14.70
N GLY A 45 3.36 14.15 -15.68
CA GLY A 45 3.47 14.73 -17.03
C GLY A 45 2.32 14.34 -17.96
N PRO A 46 2.31 14.87 -19.20
CA PRO A 46 1.28 14.54 -20.18
C PRO A 46 1.36 13.06 -20.61
N HIS A 47 0.23 12.37 -20.61
CA HIS A 47 0.14 10.97 -21.05
C HIS A 47 -0.18 10.88 -22.54
N GLY A 48 0.56 10.05 -23.27
CA GLY A 48 0.30 9.76 -24.69
C GLY A 48 -0.89 8.80 -24.93
N ARG A 49 -1.35 8.11 -23.88
CA ARG A 49 -2.48 7.19 -23.88
C ARG A 49 -3.16 7.24 -22.51
N ILE A 50 -4.49 7.22 -22.50
CA ILE A 50 -5.29 7.17 -21.27
C ILE A 50 -6.18 5.95 -21.37
N GLU A 51 -5.90 4.93 -20.56
CA GLU A 51 -6.77 3.77 -20.37
C GLU A 51 -7.95 4.09 -19.45
N THR A 52 -9.09 3.43 -19.66
CA THR A 52 -10.25 3.59 -18.77
C THR A 52 -10.01 2.90 -17.42
N ARG A 53 -10.78 3.29 -16.39
CA ARG A 53 -10.73 2.64 -15.08
C ARG A 53 -11.05 1.14 -15.20
N GLU A 54 -12.03 0.79 -16.02
CA GLU A 54 -12.44 -0.58 -16.29
C GLU A 54 -11.33 -1.39 -16.97
N ASP A 55 -10.64 -0.82 -17.96
CA ASP A 55 -9.53 -1.48 -18.66
C ASP A 55 -8.36 -1.77 -17.71
N ILE A 56 -7.99 -0.79 -16.88
CA ILE A 56 -6.90 -0.93 -15.91
C ILE A 56 -7.25 -2.00 -14.87
N ARG A 57 -8.47 -1.97 -14.32
CA ARG A 57 -8.95 -3.00 -13.39
C ARG A 57 -9.00 -4.38 -14.06
N GLY A 58 -9.40 -4.42 -15.33
CA GLY A 58 -9.53 -5.63 -16.14
C GLY A 58 -8.23 -6.42 -16.28
N ILE A 59 -7.07 -5.74 -16.28
CA ILE A 59 -5.74 -6.38 -16.27
C ILE A 59 -5.61 -7.31 -15.07
N GLY A 60 -5.85 -6.79 -13.86
CA GLY A 60 -5.76 -7.57 -12.64
C GLY A 60 -6.83 -8.65 -12.57
N TYR A 61 -8.06 -8.33 -12.96
CA TYR A 61 -9.19 -9.27 -12.94
C TYR A 61 -8.93 -10.52 -13.77
N ALA A 62 -8.37 -10.36 -14.98
CA ALA A 62 -8.02 -11.49 -15.83
C ALA A 62 -6.96 -12.40 -15.19
N LEU A 63 -5.94 -11.81 -14.55
CA LEU A 63 -4.92 -12.57 -13.81
C LEU A 63 -5.52 -13.33 -12.63
N GLY A 64 -6.34 -12.64 -11.83
CA GLY A 64 -7.00 -13.25 -10.67
C GLY A 64 -7.91 -14.40 -11.05
N ARG A 65 -8.70 -14.25 -12.12
CA ARG A 65 -9.57 -15.30 -12.65
C ARG A 65 -8.79 -16.55 -13.09
N ALA A 66 -7.61 -16.38 -13.67
CA ALA A 66 -6.76 -17.51 -14.04
C ALA A 66 -6.24 -18.25 -12.80
N ILE A 67 -5.80 -17.52 -11.76
CA ILE A 67 -5.39 -18.12 -10.48
C ILE A 67 -6.55 -18.88 -9.84
N LYS A 68 -7.75 -18.26 -9.78
CA LYS A 68 -8.97 -18.91 -9.27
C LYS A 68 -9.33 -20.18 -10.04
N ALA A 69 -9.05 -20.22 -11.34
CA ALA A 69 -9.25 -21.41 -12.18
C ALA A 69 -8.17 -22.51 -11.97
N GLY A 70 -7.24 -22.32 -11.04
CA GLY A 70 -6.20 -23.30 -10.69
C GLY A 70 -4.85 -23.07 -11.35
N ALA A 71 -4.65 -21.96 -12.07
CA ALA A 71 -3.33 -21.65 -12.61
C ALA A 71 -2.36 -21.27 -11.48
N LEU A 72 -1.17 -21.89 -11.46
CA LEU A 72 -0.10 -21.48 -10.54
C LEU A 72 0.59 -20.18 -10.98
N ARG A 73 0.50 -19.84 -12.27
CA ARG A 73 1.02 -18.62 -12.85
C ARG A 73 0.06 -18.08 -13.88
N ALA A 74 -0.08 -16.76 -13.92
CA ALA A 74 -0.91 -16.06 -14.90
C ALA A 74 -0.17 -14.84 -15.46
N GLY A 75 -0.51 -14.46 -16.70
CA GLY A 75 0.05 -13.26 -17.34
C GLY A 75 1.39 -13.48 -18.03
N SER A 76 2.18 -12.41 -18.11
CA SER A 76 3.49 -12.41 -18.79
C SER A 76 4.54 -11.74 -17.91
N THR A 77 5.70 -12.38 -17.77
CA THR A 77 6.84 -11.86 -16.99
C THR A 77 7.40 -10.55 -17.53
N ASN A 78 7.15 -10.24 -18.80
CA ASN A 78 7.53 -8.96 -19.41
C ASN A 78 6.52 -7.86 -19.06
N ARG A 79 5.28 -8.20 -18.74
CA ARG A 79 4.21 -7.26 -18.37
C ARG A 79 3.72 -7.55 -16.94
N TYR A 80 2.41 -7.64 -16.74
CA TYR A 80 1.82 -8.01 -15.45
C TYR A 80 1.71 -9.52 -15.35
N PHE A 81 2.12 -10.07 -14.21
CA PHE A 81 1.97 -11.50 -13.92
C PHE A 81 1.65 -11.75 -12.45
N ALA A 82 1.05 -12.90 -12.18
CA ALA A 82 0.79 -13.39 -10.84
C ALA A 82 1.36 -14.80 -10.67
N ILE A 83 1.85 -15.11 -9.48
CA ILE A 83 2.31 -16.45 -9.08
C ILE A 83 1.54 -16.81 -7.80
N HIS A 84 0.84 -17.93 -7.81
CA HIS A 84 0.16 -18.48 -6.64
C HIS A 84 1.05 -19.50 -5.96
N SER A 85 1.58 -19.16 -4.78
CA SER A 85 2.58 -19.96 -4.09
C SER A 85 2.08 -20.41 -2.72
N VAL A 86 1.51 -21.62 -2.71
CA VAL A 86 0.93 -22.27 -1.52
C VAL A 86 1.61 -23.58 -1.15
N THR A 87 1.70 -23.89 0.14
CA THR A 87 2.30 -25.12 0.70
C THR A 87 1.47 -25.65 1.87
N THR A 88 1.21 -26.95 1.91
CA THR A 88 0.47 -27.57 3.02
C THR A 88 1.35 -27.83 4.25
N GLY A 89 0.80 -27.68 5.45
CA GLY A 89 1.41 -28.21 6.68
C GLY A 89 2.53 -27.35 7.28
N THR A 90 2.55 -26.05 6.98
CA THR A 90 3.53 -25.09 7.53
C THR A 90 2.83 -23.95 8.27
N THR A 91 3.51 -23.38 9.26
CA THR A 91 3.06 -22.21 10.01
C THR A 91 3.53 -20.88 9.40
N GLN A 92 4.42 -20.95 8.41
CA GLN A 92 4.84 -19.77 7.64
C GLN A 92 3.77 -19.40 6.60
N LEU A 93 3.79 -18.14 6.18
CA LEU A 93 2.79 -17.59 5.26
C LEU A 93 3.02 -18.05 3.83
N ASP A 94 1.93 -18.46 3.20
CA ASP A 94 1.84 -18.53 1.75
C ASP A 94 1.52 -17.15 1.16
N ALA A 95 1.70 -16.99 -0.15
CA ALA A 95 1.50 -15.72 -0.81
C ALA A 95 1.11 -15.88 -2.28
N ASP A 96 0.31 -14.93 -2.75
CA ASP A 96 0.39 -14.55 -4.15
C ASP A 96 1.48 -13.50 -4.35
N ILE A 97 2.18 -13.62 -5.47
CA ILE A 97 3.20 -12.65 -5.88
C ILE A 97 2.71 -11.98 -7.15
N PHE A 98 2.43 -10.69 -7.05
CA PHE A 98 2.06 -9.85 -8.19
C PHE A 98 3.31 -9.14 -8.73
N GLY A 99 3.75 -9.53 -9.91
CA GLY A 99 4.98 -9.04 -10.51
C GLY A 99 4.75 -7.95 -11.56
N LEU A 100 5.65 -6.96 -11.54
CA LEU A 100 5.72 -5.90 -12.54
C LEU A 100 6.94 -6.13 -13.43
N GLY A 101 6.70 -6.64 -14.63
CA GLY A 101 7.71 -6.85 -15.68
C GLY A 101 8.27 -5.55 -16.24
N ILE A 102 9.27 -5.66 -17.12
CA ILE A 102 10.00 -4.49 -17.65
C ILE A 102 9.16 -3.62 -18.59
N ASP A 103 8.16 -4.21 -19.26
CA ASP A 103 7.27 -3.54 -20.23
C ASP A 103 5.91 -3.17 -19.62
N VAL A 104 5.85 -2.97 -18.30
CA VAL A 104 4.66 -2.39 -17.66
C VAL A 104 4.64 -0.88 -17.88
N GLY A 105 3.45 -0.33 -18.14
CA GLY A 105 3.24 1.10 -18.35
C GLY A 105 2.59 1.79 -17.14
N VAL A 106 2.51 1.11 -15.99
CA VAL A 106 1.87 1.69 -14.80
C VAL A 106 2.79 2.71 -14.16
N ASP A 107 2.32 3.94 -14.06
CA ASP A 107 3.09 5.12 -13.65
C ASP A 107 2.45 5.88 -12.49
N HIS A 108 1.27 5.43 -12.02
CA HIS A 108 0.55 6.03 -10.91
C HIS A 108 0.07 4.96 -9.92
N ILE A 109 0.28 5.20 -8.61
CA ILE A 109 -0.17 4.31 -7.54
C ILE A 109 -1.68 4.02 -7.58
N LYS A 110 -2.51 4.97 -8.04
CA LYS A 110 -3.96 4.76 -8.18
C LYS A 110 -4.26 3.67 -9.21
N ASN A 111 -3.53 3.67 -10.33
CA ASN A 111 -3.67 2.66 -11.38
C ASN A 111 -3.15 1.30 -10.90
N LEU A 112 -2.03 1.27 -10.18
CA LEU A 112 -1.52 0.02 -9.60
C LEU A 112 -2.51 -0.58 -8.58
N ARG A 113 -3.07 0.24 -7.68
CA ARG A 113 -4.10 -0.20 -6.74
C ARG A 113 -5.37 -0.69 -7.43
N LEU A 114 -5.72 -0.10 -8.56
CA LEU A 114 -6.87 -0.54 -9.36
C LEU A 114 -6.62 -1.89 -10.06
N ILE A 115 -5.39 -2.14 -10.52
CA ILE A 115 -4.98 -3.47 -11.01
C ILE A 115 -5.05 -4.48 -9.87
N LEU A 116 -4.48 -4.18 -8.71
CA LEU A 116 -4.54 -5.08 -7.54
C LEU A 116 -5.98 -5.30 -7.05
N GLN A 117 -6.83 -4.27 -7.07
CA GLN A 117 -8.25 -4.39 -6.80
C GLN A 117 -8.88 -5.43 -7.73
N GLY A 118 -8.69 -5.28 -9.05
CA GLY A 118 -9.21 -6.25 -10.02
C GLY A 118 -8.70 -7.66 -9.78
N TYR A 119 -7.42 -7.81 -9.41
CA TYR A 119 -6.84 -9.11 -9.07
C TYR A 119 -7.56 -9.77 -7.88
N LEU A 120 -7.76 -9.03 -6.79
CA LEU A 120 -8.43 -9.53 -5.58
C LEU A 120 -9.90 -9.88 -5.84
N GLU A 121 -10.60 -9.08 -6.66
CA GLU A 121 -11.95 -9.40 -7.13
C GLU A 121 -11.98 -10.70 -7.96
N GLY A 122 -11.00 -10.88 -8.86
CA GLY A 122 -10.96 -12.03 -9.76
C GLY A 122 -10.49 -13.34 -9.12
N ALA A 123 -9.54 -13.25 -8.17
CA ALA A 123 -8.94 -14.39 -7.50
C ALA A 123 -9.77 -14.87 -6.30
N TYR A 124 -10.29 -13.93 -5.51
CA TYR A 124 -10.83 -14.19 -4.17
C TYR A 124 -12.27 -13.70 -3.97
N ASP A 125 -12.91 -13.16 -5.01
CA ASP A 125 -14.30 -12.65 -4.98
C ASP A 125 -14.55 -11.54 -3.94
N TYR A 126 -13.52 -10.78 -3.55
CA TYR A 126 -13.74 -9.60 -2.72
C TYR A 126 -14.68 -8.60 -3.42
N SER A 127 -15.52 -7.93 -2.62
CA SER A 127 -16.30 -6.80 -3.13
C SER A 127 -15.36 -5.69 -3.63
N ALA A 128 -15.85 -4.84 -4.54
CA ALA A 128 -15.02 -3.77 -5.11
C ALA A 128 -14.45 -2.82 -4.05
N SER A 129 -15.21 -2.55 -2.97
CA SER A 129 -14.75 -1.73 -1.84
C SER A 129 -13.70 -2.45 -1.00
N ASP A 130 -13.92 -3.73 -0.68
CA ASP A 130 -12.98 -4.51 0.13
C ASP A 130 -11.66 -4.76 -0.63
N ALA A 131 -11.75 -5.06 -1.92
CA ALA A 131 -10.59 -5.21 -2.79
C ALA A 131 -9.79 -3.91 -2.93
N ALA A 132 -10.46 -2.75 -3.03
CA ALA A 132 -9.79 -1.46 -3.08
C ALA A 132 -9.06 -1.13 -1.76
N LEU A 133 -9.72 -1.41 -0.63
CA LEU A 133 -9.16 -1.27 0.71
C LEU A 133 -7.92 -2.15 0.88
N LEU A 134 -8.04 -3.45 0.59
CA LEU A 134 -6.93 -4.40 0.65
C LEU A 134 -5.77 -3.99 -0.26
N ALA A 135 -6.04 -3.55 -1.49
CA ALA A 135 -5.02 -3.06 -2.41
C ALA A 135 -4.23 -1.87 -1.82
N GLN A 136 -4.89 -0.95 -1.12
CA GLN A 136 -4.22 0.14 -0.42
C GLN A 136 -3.25 -0.41 0.65
N PHE A 137 -3.73 -1.27 1.56
CA PHE A 137 -2.88 -1.83 2.62
C PHE A 137 -1.74 -2.70 2.06
N ILE A 138 -2.00 -3.51 1.03
CA ILE A 138 -0.98 -4.34 0.36
C ILE A 138 0.13 -3.45 -0.23
N THR A 139 -0.20 -2.34 -0.91
CA THR A 139 0.83 -1.45 -1.46
C THR A 139 1.69 -0.82 -0.37
N ILE A 140 1.09 -0.42 0.75
CA ILE A 140 1.84 0.17 1.88
C ILE A 140 2.70 -0.89 2.56
N TYR A 141 2.13 -2.08 2.84
CA TYR A 141 2.86 -3.23 3.38
C TYR A 141 4.12 -3.54 2.54
N ASN A 142 3.98 -3.62 1.22
CA ASN A 142 5.11 -3.91 0.34
C ASN A 142 6.15 -2.79 0.26
N ALA A 143 5.75 -1.55 0.48
CA ALA A 143 6.67 -0.43 0.55
C ALA A 143 7.42 -0.39 1.90
N VAL A 144 6.74 -0.71 3.01
CA VAL A 144 7.36 -0.83 4.35
C VAL A 144 8.44 -1.91 4.38
N TYR A 145 8.16 -3.07 3.79
CA TYR A 145 9.07 -4.23 3.84
C TYR A 145 9.92 -4.40 2.56
N ARG A 146 9.97 -3.41 1.66
CA ARG A 146 10.75 -3.49 0.42
C ARG A 146 12.21 -3.86 0.71
N GLY A 147 12.71 -4.90 0.04
CA GLY A 147 14.08 -5.38 0.17
C GLY A 147 14.46 -5.92 1.56
N ASN A 148 13.50 -6.00 2.51
CA ASN A 148 13.75 -6.53 3.85
C ASN A 148 13.76 -8.06 3.83
N TRP A 149 14.85 -8.60 3.28
CA TRP A 149 14.98 -10.05 3.04
C TRP A 149 14.86 -10.88 4.31
N ASN A 150 15.47 -10.44 5.42
CA ASN A 150 15.40 -11.17 6.69
C ASN A 150 13.96 -11.27 7.21
N TYR A 151 13.18 -10.20 7.07
CA TYR A 151 11.78 -10.24 7.41
C TYR A 151 11.04 -11.25 6.50
N VAL A 152 11.23 -11.17 5.19
CA VAL A 152 10.52 -12.04 4.23
C VAL A 152 10.86 -13.52 4.45
N THR A 153 12.13 -13.88 4.58
CA THR A 153 12.56 -15.28 4.75
C THR A 153 12.15 -15.89 6.09
N SER A 154 12.00 -15.07 7.13
CA SER A 154 11.50 -15.55 8.43
C SER A 154 9.98 -15.75 8.44
N ARG A 155 9.24 -15.03 7.59
CA ARG A 155 7.76 -15.00 7.62
C ARG A 155 7.10 -15.91 6.58
N TYR A 156 7.67 -16.01 5.39
CA TYR A 156 7.06 -16.72 4.27
C TYR A 156 7.66 -18.11 4.07
N THR A 157 6.88 -19.01 3.46
CA THR A 157 7.33 -20.37 3.17
C THR A 157 8.54 -20.39 2.23
N PRO A 158 9.39 -21.43 2.28
CA PRO A 158 10.53 -21.55 1.36
C PRO A 158 10.10 -21.51 -0.12
N LYS A 159 8.89 -22.01 -0.42
CA LYS A 159 8.31 -21.97 -1.76
C LYS A 159 8.05 -20.52 -2.20
N VAL A 160 7.42 -19.69 -1.38
CA VAL A 160 7.25 -18.25 -1.66
C VAL A 160 8.61 -17.58 -1.83
N VAL A 161 9.55 -17.83 -0.91
CA VAL A 161 10.88 -17.21 -0.94
C VAL A 161 11.65 -17.55 -2.22
N SER A 162 11.51 -18.78 -2.74
CA SER A 162 12.17 -19.20 -3.98
C SER A 162 11.72 -18.46 -5.23
N GLU A 163 10.55 -17.81 -5.18
CA GLU A 163 9.98 -17.01 -6.28
C GLU A 163 10.39 -15.54 -6.22
N LEU A 164 11.17 -15.17 -5.21
CA LEU A 164 11.55 -13.79 -4.91
C LEU A 164 13.05 -13.57 -5.05
N THR A 165 13.43 -12.31 -5.27
CA THR A 165 14.82 -11.87 -5.08
C THR A 165 14.86 -10.65 -4.17
N LYS A 166 15.95 -10.48 -3.43
CA LYS A 166 16.10 -9.39 -2.46
C LYS A 166 15.88 -8.02 -3.10
N GLU A 167 16.34 -7.83 -4.33
CA GLU A 167 16.31 -6.56 -5.05
C GLU A 167 14.89 -6.20 -5.51
N LYS A 168 14.09 -7.20 -5.87
CA LYS A 168 12.76 -7.01 -6.45
C LYS A 168 11.63 -7.12 -5.45
N THR A 169 11.86 -7.71 -4.28
CA THR A 169 10.79 -7.96 -3.30
C THR A 169 10.24 -6.67 -2.71
N GLY A 170 8.91 -6.56 -2.72
CA GLY A 170 8.18 -5.38 -2.27
C GLY A 170 7.98 -4.36 -3.39
N LEU A 171 7.65 -3.14 -3.00
CA LEU A 171 7.22 -2.08 -3.91
C LEU A 171 7.95 -0.77 -3.61
N SER A 172 8.59 -0.16 -4.62
CA SER A 172 9.23 1.15 -4.42
C SER A 172 8.17 2.23 -4.21
N ILE A 173 8.54 3.30 -3.50
CA ILE A 173 7.71 4.51 -3.43
C ILE A 173 7.76 5.33 -4.73
N ARG A 174 8.71 5.06 -5.64
CA ARG A 174 8.82 5.76 -6.91
C ARG A 174 8.35 4.91 -8.08
N PHE A 175 7.49 5.46 -8.94
CA PHE A 175 6.93 4.73 -10.07
C PHE A 175 7.98 4.30 -11.12
N ASP A 176 9.03 5.10 -11.30
CA ASP A 176 10.11 4.85 -12.28
C ASP A 176 10.99 3.65 -11.89
N GLU A 177 10.93 3.23 -10.63
CA GLU A 177 11.61 2.04 -10.11
C GLU A 177 10.72 0.78 -10.12
N TRP A 178 9.50 0.84 -10.64
CA TRP A 178 8.61 -0.33 -10.65
C TRP A 178 8.92 -1.33 -11.75
N PRO A 179 9.09 -0.94 -13.03
CA PRO A 179 9.23 -1.88 -14.13
C PRO A 179 10.42 -2.83 -13.95
N GLY A 180 10.15 -4.13 -13.96
CA GLY A 180 11.15 -5.20 -13.81
C GLY A 180 11.75 -5.37 -12.41
N GLN A 181 11.35 -4.53 -11.45
CA GLN A 181 11.99 -4.36 -10.13
C GLN A 181 11.01 -4.44 -8.94
N SER A 182 9.79 -4.92 -9.18
CA SER A 182 8.76 -5.08 -8.15
C SER A 182 8.09 -6.45 -8.20
N LEU A 183 8.14 -7.15 -7.07
CA LEU A 183 7.42 -8.38 -6.74
C LEU A 183 6.60 -8.08 -5.48
N ILE A 184 5.33 -7.77 -5.69
CA ILE A 184 4.40 -7.35 -4.65
C ILE A 184 3.84 -8.61 -3.98
N LEU A 185 4.09 -8.76 -2.68
CA LEU A 185 3.59 -9.85 -1.87
C LEU A 185 2.16 -9.59 -1.40
N ILE A 186 1.29 -10.55 -1.63
CA ILE A 186 -0.09 -10.58 -1.13
C ILE A 186 -0.14 -11.75 -0.15
N PRO A 187 -0.02 -11.50 1.18
CA PRO A 187 0.01 -12.58 2.17
C PRO A 187 -1.34 -13.29 2.20
N LEU A 188 -1.30 -14.60 2.03
CA LEU A 188 -2.50 -15.43 2.10
C LEU A 188 -2.70 -15.93 3.52
N ALA A 189 -3.95 -15.93 3.95
CA ALA A 189 -4.38 -16.63 5.14
C ALA A 189 -4.82 -18.05 4.76
N ILE A 190 -5.17 -18.86 5.77
CA ILE A 190 -5.60 -20.26 5.60
C ILE A 190 -7.02 -20.34 4.99
N GLY A 191 -7.68 -19.21 4.71
CA GLY A 191 -9.01 -19.16 4.10
C GLY A 191 -9.03 -19.70 2.66
N GLN A 192 -10.17 -20.26 2.24
CA GLN A 192 -10.38 -20.67 0.86
C GLN A 192 -10.68 -19.48 -0.04
N ALA A 193 -10.43 -19.63 -1.35
CA ALA A 193 -10.84 -18.65 -2.34
C ALA A 193 -12.36 -18.40 -2.28
N GLY A 194 -12.77 -17.12 -2.22
CA GLY A 194 -14.16 -16.73 -2.02
C GLY A 194 -14.57 -16.45 -0.57
N SER A 195 -13.68 -16.69 0.41
CA SER A 195 -13.89 -16.27 1.80
C SER A 195 -13.30 -14.87 2.05
N LEU A 196 -13.90 -14.08 2.95
CA LEU A 196 -13.32 -12.80 3.37
C LEU A 196 -11.94 -12.97 4.03
N SER A 197 -11.62 -14.18 4.49
CA SER A 197 -10.37 -14.54 5.17
C SER A 197 -9.29 -15.09 4.23
N ALA A 198 -9.39 -14.88 2.91
CA ALA A 198 -8.37 -15.36 1.98
C ALA A 198 -7.05 -14.58 2.10
N ILE A 199 -7.12 -13.26 2.33
CA ILE A 199 -5.95 -12.41 2.57
C ILE A 199 -5.69 -12.27 4.06
N ASP A 200 -4.43 -12.35 4.48
CA ASP A 200 -4.09 -12.14 5.90
C ASP A 200 -4.08 -10.65 6.25
N THR A 201 -5.25 -10.16 6.68
CA THR A 201 -5.45 -8.78 7.13
C THR A 201 -4.59 -8.42 8.35
N SER A 202 -4.19 -9.37 9.20
CA SER A 202 -3.33 -9.08 10.36
C SER A 202 -1.90 -8.74 9.92
N GLN A 203 -1.43 -9.35 8.84
CA GLN A 203 -0.08 -9.09 8.32
C GLN A 203 0.02 -7.73 7.64
N ILE A 204 -0.97 -7.38 6.82
CA ILE A 204 -0.97 -6.10 6.11
C ILE A 204 -1.36 -4.92 7.01
N THR A 205 -1.86 -5.15 8.23
CA THR A 205 -2.15 -4.11 9.23
C THR A 205 -1.18 -4.12 10.40
N GLN A 206 0.02 -4.69 10.25
CA GLN A 206 1.02 -4.63 11.31
C GLN A 206 1.36 -3.18 11.68
N LYS A 207 1.83 -2.98 12.91
CA LYS A 207 2.13 -1.66 13.47
C LYS A 207 2.92 -0.75 12.51
N PRO A 208 4.03 -1.18 11.86
CA PRO A 208 4.75 -0.33 10.92
C PRO A 208 3.92 0.18 9.73
N VAL A 209 2.95 -0.62 9.28
CA VAL A 209 2.02 -0.24 8.20
C VAL A 209 0.99 0.78 8.70
N ILE A 210 0.45 0.59 9.90
CA ILE A 210 -0.48 1.54 10.51
C ILE A 210 0.20 2.88 10.81
N GLU A 211 1.42 2.87 11.34
CA GLU A 211 2.19 4.09 11.57
C GLU A 211 2.41 4.87 10.27
N GLN A 212 2.51 4.17 9.14
CA GLN A 212 2.61 4.83 7.86
C GLN A 212 1.29 5.50 7.44
N LEU A 213 0.15 4.83 7.59
CA LEU A 213 -1.17 5.44 7.35
C LEU A 213 -1.42 6.65 8.27
N LYS A 214 -0.94 6.58 9.52
CA LYS A 214 -1.07 7.68 10.49
C LYS A 214 -0.30 8.95 10.10
N LYS A 215 0.57 8.90 9.11
CA LYS A 215 1.26 10.09 8.59
C LYS A 215 0.37 10.92 7.65
N ASP A 216 -0.76 10.39 7.20
CA ASP A 216 -1.75 11.16 6.44
C ASP A 216 -2.38 12.25 7.33
N LYS A 217 -2.90 13.32 6.71
CA LYS A 217 -3.45 14.50 7.41
C LYS A 217 -4.55 14.13 8.41
N ASP A 218 -5.36 13.16 8.03
CA ASP A 218 -6.48 12.61 8.79
C ASP A 218 -6.10 11.32 9.53
N LEU A 219 -4.81 11.00 9.64
CA LEU A 219 -4.28 9.78 10.26
C LEU A 219 -4.79 8.47 9.62
N GLY A 220 -5.26 8.55 8.36
CA GLY A 220 -5.81 7.40 7.62
C GLY A 220 -7.05 6.81 8.30
N LEU A 221 -7.83 7.63 9.02
CA LEU A 221 -8.92 7.17 9.88
C LEU A 221 -9.98 6.37 9.13
N ASP A 222 -10.37 6.79 7.94
CA ASP A 222 -11.45 6.12 7.19
C ASP A 222 -11.01 4.73 6.73
N ALA A 223 -9.85 4.61 6.08
CA ALA A 223 -9.30 3.31 5.68
C ALA A 223 -9.09 2.37 6.87
N ARG A 224 -8.70 2.89 8.03
CA ARG A 224 -8.53 2.08 9.26
C ARG A 224 -9.87 1.62 9.84
N LYS A 225 -10.92 2.44 9.78
CA LYS A 225 -12.28 2.04 10.18
C LYS A 225 -12.81 0.94 9.28
N ASP A 226 -12.68 1.12 7.97
CA ASP A 226 -13.13 0.11 6.99
C ASP A 226 -12.39 -1.23 7.18
N MET A 227 -11.11 -1.19 7.54
CA MET A 227 -10.32 -2.38 7.86
C MET A 227 -10.80 -3.08 9.14
N VAL A 228 -11.14 -2.31 10.17
CA VAL A 228 -11.75 -2.86 11.40
C VAL A 228 -13.08 -3.54 11.06
N ASP A 229 -13.93 -2.89 10.27
CA ASP A 229 -15.23 -3.44 9.89
C ASP A 229 -15.07 -4.70 9.00
N LEU A 230 -14.06 -4.77 8.14
CA LEU A 230 -13.70 -5.97 7.40
C LEU A 230 -13.28 -7.11 8.34
N LYS A 231 -12.39 -6.86 9.30
CA LYS A 231 -11.96 -7.86 10.29
C LYS A 231 -13.12 -8.38 11.16
N GLU A 232 -14.07 -7.53 11.51
CA GLU A 232 -15.27 -7.95 12.24
C GLU A 232 -16.18 -8.86 11.39
N ARG A 233 -16.35 -8.53 10.10
CA ARG A 233 -17.08 -9.41 9.17
C ARG A 233 -16.35 -10.75 8.97
N GLU A 234 -15.02 -10.74 8.83
CA GLU A 234 -14.20 -11.96 8.75
C GLU A 234 -14.40 -12.86 9.98
N ALA A 235 -14.35 -12.27 11.18
CA ALA A 235 -14.56 -13.01 12.42
C ALA A 235 -15.97 -13.60 12.51
N GLN A 236 -16.98 -12.83 12.12
CA GLN A 236 -18.38 -13.26 12.15
C GLN A 236 -18.65 -14.41 11.17
N GLU A 237 -18.13 -14.32 9.93
CA GLU A 237 -18.24 -15.38 8.92
C GLU A 237 -17.55 -16.67 9.41
N ALA A 238 -16.37 -16.55 9.99
CA ALA A 238 -15.62 -17.68 10.55
C ALA A 238 -16.40 -18.36 11.70
N LYS A 239 -17.02 -17.58 12.59
CA LYS A 239 -17.87 -18.12 13.68
C LYS A 239 -19.09 -18.84 13.15
N GLN A 240 -19.78 -18.28 12.16
CA GLN A 240 -20.95 -18.91 11.56
C GLN A 240 -20.58 -20.23 10.87
N THR A 241 -19.48 -20.23 10.11
CA THR A 241 -18.97 -21.44 9.45
C THR A 241 -18.56 -22.50 10.46
N ALA A 242 -17.85 -22.12 11.52
CA ALA A 242 -17.45 -23.03 12.60
C ALA A 242 -18.67 -23.63 13.31
N GLN A 243 -19.73 -22.85 13.55
CA GLN A 243 -20.96 -23.35 14.16
C GLN A 243 -21.63 -24.42 13.31
N VAL A 244 -21.77 -24.19 11.99
CA VAL A 244 -22.33 -25.19 11.06
C VAL A 244 -21.47 -26.45 11.03
N GLN A 245 -20.13 -26.30 11.02
CA GLN A 245 -19.21 -27.42 11.04
C GLN A 245 -19.29 -28.21 12.35
N LYS A 246 -19.49 -27.56 13.51
CA LYS A 246 -19.71 -28.24 14.80
C LYS A 246 -20.96 -29.09 14.80
N GLU A 247 -22.05 -28.59 14.24
CA GLU A 247 -23.31 -29.36 14.13
C GLU A 247 -23.11 -30.59 13.23
N ALA A 248 -22.40 -30.43 12.11
CA ALA A 248 -22.05 -31.54 11.24
C ALA A 248 -21.14 -32.58 11.92
N ILE A 249 -20.13 -32.12 12.67
CA ILE A 249 -19.24 -32.99 13.47
C ILE A 249 -20.05 -33.78 14.50
N ALA A 250 -20.97 -33.14 15.22
CA ALA A 250 -21.79 -33.81 16.24
C ALA A 250 -22.68 -34.91 15.63
N GLN A 251 -23.24 -34.68 14.44
CA GLN A 251 -23.99 -35.71 13.71
C GLN A 251 -23.09 -36.87 13.27
N GLU A 252 -21.88 -36.57 12.78
CA GLU A 252 -20.92 -37.59 12.37
C GLU A 252 -20.41 -38.41 13.56
N GLU A 253 -20.16 -37.79 14.70
CA GLU A 253 -19.82 -38.47 15.96
C GLU A 253 -20.90 -39.47 16.37
N ALA A 254 -22.18 -39.07 16.31
CA ALA A 254 -23.30 -39.94 16.64
C ALA A 254 -23.40 -41.13 15.66
N ARG A 255 -23.20 -40.88 14.35
CA ARG A 255 -23.16 -41.94 13.34
C ARG A 255 -22.01 -42.92 13.57
N LEU A 256 -20.81 -42.39 13.83
CA LEU A 256 -19.61 -43.19 14.07
C LEU A 256 -19.72 -44.02 15.35
N ALA A 257 -20.35 -43.48 16.39
CA ALA A 257 -20.66 -44.21 17.62
C ALA A 257 -21.62 -45.38 17.35
N ALA A 258 -22.65 -45.18 16.53
CA ALA A 258 -23.56 -46.25 16.13
C ALA A 258 -22.88 -47.33 15.27
N GLU A 259 -22.02 -46.93 14.31
CA GLU A 259 -21.23 -47.87 13.50
C GLU A 259 -20.29 -48.73 14.37
N LYS A 260 -19.63 -48.12 15.36
CA LYS A 260 -18.80 -48.86 16.32
C LYS A 260 -19.61 -49.84 17.17
N ALA A 261 -20.78 -49.42 17.66
CA ALA A 261 -21.64 -50.31 18.44
C ALA A 261 -22.11 -51.52 17.62
N ALA A 262 -22.47 -51.31 16.34
CA ALA A 262 -22.82 -52.39 15.43
C ALA A 262 -21.62 -53.33 15.15
N LEU A 263 -20.43 -52.77 14.93
CA LEU A 263 -19.20 -53.55 14.73
C LEU A 263 -18.86 -54.43 15.94
N GLU A 264 -19.01 -53.91 17.17
CA GLU A 264 -18.80 -54.70 18.38
C GLU A 264 -19.84 -55.82 18.54
N GLN A 265 -21.09 -55.59 18.12
CA GLN A 265 -22.09 -56.67 18.04
C GLN A 265 -21.71 -57.73 17.00
N ASP A 266 -21.24 -57.34 15.82
CA ASP A 266 -20.80 -58.26 14.76
C ASP A 266 -19.59 -59.09 15.20
N LYS A 267 -18.63 -58.49 15.93
CA LYS A 267 -17.50 -59.20 16.54
C LYS A 267 -17.95 -60.22 17.58
N ALA A 268 -18.86 -59.84 18.48
CA ALA A 268 -19.41 -60.73 19.48
C ALA A 268 -20.15 -61.92 18.83
N TYR A 269 -20.97 -61.65 17.83
CA TYR A 269 -21.66 -62.68 17.05
C TYR A 269 -20.68 -63.62 16.33
N LEU A 270 -19.61 -63.09 15.71
CA LEU A 270 -18.58 -63.91 15.07
C LEU A 270 -17.84 -64.80 16.09
N ALA A 271 -17.56 -64.30 17.29
CA ALA A 271 -16.93 -65.08 18.35
C ALA A 271 -17.82 -66.23 18.84
N GLU A 272 -19.12 -65.98 19.02
CA GLU A 272 -20.11 -67.01 19.33
C GLU A 272 -20.21 -68.07 18.22
N GLU A 273 -20.25 -67.66 16.96
CA GLU A 273 -20.30 -68.60 15.82
C GLU A 273 -19.00 -69.43 15.68
N LYS A 274 -17.82 -68.84 15.92
CA LYS A 274 -16.54 -69.59 15.95
C LYS A 274 -16.55 -70.67 17.04
N THR A 275 -16.95 -70.31 18.26
CA THR A 275 -17.03 -71.29 19.37
C THR A 275 -18.05 -72.39 19.10
N ARG A 276 -19.20 -72.07 18.48
CA ARG A 276 -20.21 -73.06 18.08
C ARG A 276 -19.70 -74.02 16.99
N ALA A 277 -18.98 -73.51 16.00
CA ALA A 277 -18.36 -74.31 14.94
C ALA A 277 -17.26 -75.25 15.48
N GLU A 278 -16.43 -74.78 16.42
CA GLU A 278 -15.41 -75.59 17.10
C GLU A 278 -16.04 -76.76 17.88
N GLN A 279 -17.06 -76.47 18.71
CA GLN A 279 -17.79 -77.50 19.48
C GLN A 279 -18.50 -78.53 18.58
N ALA A 280 -19.02 -78.12 17.42
CA ALA A 280 -19.60 -79.03 16.44
C ALA A 280 -18.54 -79.94 15.78
N SER A 281 -17.33 -79.40 15.53
CA SER A 281 -16.21 -80.15 14.98
C SER A 281 -15.66 -81.20 15.96
N GLU A 282 -15.57 -80.86 17.27
CA GLU A 282 -15.12 -81.77 18.32
C GLU A 282 -16.14 -82.92 18.57
N LYS A 283 -17.44 -82.61 18.50
CA LYS A 283 -18.52 -83.62 18.55
C LYS A 283 -18.53 -84.53 17.33
N ALA A 284 -18.15 -84.05 16.15
CA ALA A 284 -18.02 -84.89 14.95
C ALA A 284 -16.77 -85.80 15.01
N GLY A 285 -15.64 -85.29 15.50
CA GLY A 285 -14.40 -86.06 15.66
C GLY A 285 -14.49 -87.17 16.72
N SER A 286 -15.30 -86.99 17.77
CA SER A 286 -15.55 -88.01 18.81
C SER A 286 -16.47 -89.16 18.35
N VAL A 287 -17.30 -88.96 17.32
CA VAL A 287 -18.16 -90.01 16.74
C VAL A 287 -17.39 -90.96 15.81
N GLN A 288 -16.26 -90.54 15.24
CA GLN A 288 -15.41 -91.40 14.39
C GLN A 288 -14.49 -92.36 15.15
N GLN A 289 -14.35 -92.23 16.47
CA GLN A 289 -13.58 -93.15 17.32
C GLN A 289 -14.42 -94.22 18.03
N SER A 290 -15.74 -94.12 18.06
CA SER A 290 -16.63 -95.15 18.61
C SER A 290 -17.36 -95.88 17.49
N GLY A 291 -16.77 -96.97 17.00
CA GLY A 291 -17.40 -97.84 16.00
C GLY A 291 -18.63 -98.53 16.57
N THR A 292 -19.82 -97.93 16.44
CA THR A 292 -21.10 -98.64 16.53
C THR A 292 -22.14 -98.04 15.59
N VAL A 293 -22.38 -98.76 14.50
CA VAL A 293 -23.50 -98.54 13.58
C VAL A 293 -24.77 -99.01 14.27
N LYS A 294 -25.59 -98.08 14.78
CA LYS A 294 -27.08 -98.10 14.77
C LYS A 294 -27.66 -97.14 15.82
N ALA A 295 -27.96 -95.92 15.37
CA ALA A 295 -29.08 -95.11 15.85
C ALA A 295 -29.36 -93.99 14.82
N ALA A 296 -29.76 -94.39 13.61
CA ALA A 296 -29.98 -93.49 12.48
C ALA A 296 -31.41 -92.88 12.45
N ALA A 297 -32.03 -92.57 13.60
CA ALA A 297 -33.46 -92.17 13.58
C ALA A 297 -33.94 -91.08 14.55
N GLU A 298 -33.09 -90.44 15.37
CA GLU A 298 -33.53 -89.30 16.21
C GLU A 298 -32.76 -87.98 16.00
N SER A 299 -31.80 -87.92 15.08
CA SER A 299 -31.01 -86.70 14.80
C SER A 299 -31.65 -85.73 13.79
N LYS A 300 -32.98 -85.80 13.56
CA LYS A 300 -33.68 -85.01 12.52
C LYS A 300 -34.34 -83.70 12.97
N LYS A 301 -33.96 -83.12 14.12
CA LYS A 301 -34.37 -81.74 14.47
C LYS A 301 -33.26 -80.97 15.18
N ALA A 302 -32.27 -80.54 14.40
CA ALA A 302 -31.51 -79.33 14.65
C ALA A 302 -30.88 -78.91 13.32
N ASP A 303 -31.73 -78.41 12.41
CA ASP A 303 -31.30 -77.60 11.27
C ASP A 303 -30.82 -76.25 11.84
N GLU A 304 -29.66 -76.25 12.52
CA GLU A 304 -28.93 -75.03 12.80
C GLU A 304 -27.82 -74.93 11.77
N LYS A 305 -28.01 -74.02 10.80
CA LYS A 305 -26.99 -73.62 9.83
C LYS A 305 -25.78 -73.05 10.58
N THR A 306 -24.84 -73.89 10.98
CA THR A 306 -23.52 -73.45 11.42
C THR A 306 -22.77 -72.94 10.20
N LEU A 307 -22.20 -71.73 10.28
CA LEU A 307 -21.45 -71.13 9.18
C LEU A 307 -20.22 -71.98 8.81
N SER A 308 -19.96 -72.11 7.51
CA SER A 308 -18.79 -72.82 7.00
C SER A 308 -17.48 -72.06 7.30
N PRO A 309 -16.32 -72.73 7.31
CA PRO A 309 -15.03 -72.07 7.52
C PRO A 309 -14.73 -70.92 6.54
N GLN A 310 -15.22 -71.04 5.29
CA GLN A 310 -15.10 -69.97 4.29
C GLN A 310 -15.98 -68.76 4.63
N GLU A 311 -17.20 -68.97 5.14
CA GLU A 311 -18.10 -67.87 5.54
C GLU A 311 -17.61 -67.15 6.80
N LEU A 312 -17.01 -67.88 7.76
CA LEU A 312 -16.38 -67.28 8.94
C LEU A 312 -15.17 -66.42 8.57
N ALA A 313 -14.30 -66.90 7.66
CA ALA A 313 -13.17 -66.13 7.16
C ALA A 313 -13.61 -64.86 6.40
N ALA A 314 -14.66 -64.96 5.57
CA ALA A 314 -15.21 -63.81 4.85
C ALA A 314 -15.81 -62.75 5.79
N LYS A 315 -16.50 -63.17 6.85
CA LYS A 315 -17.01 -62.25 7.89
C LYS A 315 -15.89 -61.57 8.67
N GLU A 316 -14.83 -62.30 9.02
CA GLU A 316 -13.66 -61.75 9.70
C GLU A 316 -12.93 -60.69 8.86
N GLU A 317 -12.79 -60.93 7.55
CA GLU A 317 -12.23 -59.94 6.62
C GLU A 317 -13.13 -58.69 6.49
N THR A 318 -14.45 -58.88 6.48
CA THR A 318 -15.42 -57.78 6.44
C THR A 318 -15.33 -56.90 7.70
N ILE A 319 -15.28 -57.50 8.89
CA ILE A 319 -15.11 -56.80 10.17
C ILE A 319 -13.79 -56.03 10.18
N ARG A 320 -12.69 -56.64 9.70
CA ARG A 320 -11.39 -55.97 9.62
C ARG A 320 -11.40 -54.78 8.65
N ALA A 321 -12.10 -54.89 7.53
CA ALA A 321 -12.29 -53.77 6.61
C ALA A 321 -13.13 -52.64 7.23
N GLN A 322 -14.19 -52.97 7.97
CA GLN A 322 -15.01 -52.01 8.70
C GLN A 322 -14.22 -51.30 9.80
N GLU A 323 -13.39 -52.02 10.57
CA GLU A 323 -12.47 -51.43 11.57
C GLU A 323 -11.55 -50.38 10.95
N GLN A 324 -10.91 -50.72 9.82
CA GLN A 324 -10.03 -49.79 9.12
C GLN A 324 -10.77 -48.57 8.57
N ALA A 325 -12.01 -48.75 8.10
CA ALA A 325 -12.85 -47.66 7.63
C ALA A 325 -13.26 -46.72 8.77
N ILE A 326 -13.65 -47.27 9.92
CA ILE A 326 -13.98 -46.51 11.13
C ILE A 326 -12.75 -45.73 11.63
N ALA A 327 -11.57 -46.36 11.69
CA ALA A 327 -10.34 -45.71 12.11
C ALA A 327 -9.97 -44.52 11.19
N LYS A 328 -10.17 -44.64 9.87
CA LYS A 328 -9.97 -43.52 8.93
C LYS A 328 -11.00 -42.39 9.15
N LYS A 329 -12.27 -42.73 9.40
CA LYS A 329 -13.30 -41.74 9.72
C LYS A 329 -13.00 -41.00 11.02
N GLU A 330 -12.51 -41.70 12.05
CA GLU A 330 -12.08 -41.08 13.32
C GLU A 330 -10.95 -40.08 13.11
N GLN A 331 -9.91 -40.46 12.35
CA GLN A 331 -8.79 -39.57 12.05
C GLN A 331 -9.24 -38.32 11.27
N ALA A 332 -10.13 -38.50 10.29
CA ALA A 332 -10.68 -37.37 9.53
C ALA A 332 -11.54 -36.45 10.41
N LEU A 333 -12.36 -37.02 11.29
CA LEU A 333 -13.21 -36.29 12.22
C LEU A 333 -12.40 -35.50 13.26
N GLU A 334 -11.32 -36.09 13.76
CA GLU A 334 -10.40 -35.40 14.68
C GLU A 334 -9.68 -34.24 13.98
N ALA A 335 -9.22 -34.44 12.73
CA ALA A 335 -8.65 -33.35 11.94
C ALA A 335 -9.66 -32.21 11.71
N GLN A 336 -10.92 -32.54 11.43
CA GLN A 336 -12.00 -31.56 11.26
C GLN A 336 -12.26 -30.77 12.55
N LYS A 337 -12.26 -31.42 13.71
CA LYS A 337 -12.39 -30.75 15.02
C LYS A 337 -11.25 -29.77 15.27
N GLN A 338 -10.02 -30.16 14.96
CA GLN A 338 -8.85 -29.29 15.12
C GLN A 338 -8.93 -28.08 14.18
N GLU A 339 -9.39 -28.26 12.94
CA GLU A 339 -9.59 -27.18 11.98
C GLU A 339 -10.64 -26.17 12.47
N VAL A 340 -11.78 -26.66 12.98
CA VAL A 340 -12.83 -25.84 13.58
C VAL A 340 -12.32 -25.06 14.78
N ALA A 341 -11.61 -25.73 15.70
CA ALA A 341 -11.03 -25.06 16.88
C ALA A 341 -10.02 -23.97 16.47
N ALA A 342 -9.19 -24.24 15.46
CA ALA A 342 -8.26 -23.25 14.91
C ALA A 342 -8.98 -22.10 14.21
N ALA A 343 -10.12 -22.34 13.55
CA ALA A 343 -10.96 -21.30 12.95
C ALA A 343 -11.57 -20.38 14.02
N GLU A 344 -12.09 -20.95 15.12
CA GLU A 344 -12.63 -20.16 16.23
C GLU A 344 -11.57 -19.33 16.95
N ALA A 345 -10.39 -19.90 17.17
CA ALA A 345 -9.26 -19.17 17.76
C ALA A 345 -8.85 -17.96 16.89
N ARG A 346 -8.82 -18.15 15.56
CA ARG A 346 -8.56 -17.06 14.61
C ARG A 346 -9.66 -16.00 14.64
N ALA A 347 -10.93 -16.41 14.67
CA ALA A 347 -12.05 -15.47 14.78
C ALA A 347 -11.96 -14.64 16.07
N ALA A 348 -11.66 -15.27 17.20
CA ALA A 348 -11.46 -14.58 18.47
C ALA A 348 -10.26 -13.61 18.43
N GLN A 349 -9.15 -14.00 17.78
CA GLN A 349 -8.02 -13.11 17.55
C GLN A 349 -8.42 -11.88 16.73
N LYS A 350 -9.14 -12.06 15.62
CA LYS A 350 -9.60 -10.96 14.76
C LYS A 350 -10.52 -9.99 15.51
N GLU A 351 -11.41 -10.47 16.37
CA GLU A 351 -12.23 -9.60 17.23
C GLU A 351 -11.40 -8.80 18.23
N GLN A 352 -10.38 -9.41 18.82
CA GLN A 352 -9.48 -8.71 19.74
C GLN A 352 -8.68 -7.63 19.02
N GLU A 353 -8.15 -7.92 17.83
CA GLU A 353 -7.46 -6.95 16.97
C GLU A 353 -8.40 -5.79 16.60
N ALA A 354 -9.59 -6.09 16.08
CA ALA A 354 -10.59 -5.08 15.72
C ALA A 354 -10.96 -4.18 16.90
N LYS A 355 -11.16 -4.75 18.09
CA LYS A 355 -11.45 -4.00 19.32
C LYS A 355 -10.29 -3.09 19.74
N ALA A 356 -9.05 -3.59 19.68
CA ALA A 356 -7.86 -2.81 20.01
C ALA A 356 -7.65 -1.67 19.02
N GLU A 357 -7.76 -1.96 17.72
CA GLU A 357 -7.64 -0.98 16.65
C GLU A 357 -8.72 0.10 16.74
N ARG A 358 -9.97 -0.27 17.04
CA ARG A 358 -11.08 0.68 17.26
C ARG A 358 -10.80 1.65 18.41
N ALA A 359 -10.22 1.16 19.51
CA ALA A 359 -9.84 2.01 20.64
C ALA A 359 -8.74 3.03 20.25
N GLU A 360 -7.75 2.61 19.46
CA GLU A 360 -6.71 3.51 18.95
C GLU A 360 -7.25 4.51 17.93
N ILE A 361 -8.13 4.07 17.01
CA ILE A 361 -8.84 4.95 16.06
C ILE A 361 -9.65 6.01 16.80
N ALA A 362 -10.33 5.66 17.90
CA ALA A 362 -11.09 6.62 18.69
C ALA A 362 -10.21 7.72 19.30
N LYS A 363 -9.01 7.37 19.81
CA LYS A 363 -8.02 8.34 20.31
C LYS A 363 -7.50 9.24 19.18
N ASP A 364 -7.13 8.65 18.06
CA ASP A 364 -6.63 9.36 16.88
C ASP A 364 -7.71 10.32 16.31
N GLN A 365 -8.98 9.90 16.31
CA GLN A 365 -10.12 10.73 15.90
C GLN A 365 -10.29 11.96 16.79
N GLN A 366 -10.16 11.81 18.11
CA GLN A 366 -10.18 12.95 19.03
C GLN A 366 -9.02 13.91 18.77
N GLN A 367 -7.82 13.38 18.49
CA GLN A 367 -6.67 14.21 18.13
C GLN A 367 -6.91 15.02 16.85
N VAL A 368 -7.52 14.43 15.82
CA VAL A 368 -7.86 15.15 14.58
C VAL A 368 -8.87 16.26 14.84
N ILE A 369 -9.91 15.99 15.65
CA ILE A 369 -10.91 17.01 16.03
C ILE A 369 -10.24 18.17 16.77
N GLN A 370 -9.41 17.88 17.76
CA GLN A 370 -8.68 18.92 18.51
C GLN A 370 -7.76 19.76 17.60
N ARG A 371 -7.06 19.13 16.65
CA ARG A 371 -6.24 19.86 15.65
C ARG A 371 -7.09 20.78 14.78
N GLN A 372 -8.26 20.31 14.34
CA GLN A 372 -9.17 21.10 13.52
C GLN A 372 -9.78 22.27 14.29
N GLU A 373 -10.14 22.06 15.56
CA GLU A 373 -10.62 23.12 16.46
C GLU A 373 -9.52 24.16 16.73
N ALA A 374 -8.29 23.72 17.03
CA ALA A 374 -7.15 24.61 17.20
C ALA A 374 -6.82 25.40 15.92
N ALA A 375 -6.97 24.80 14.73
CA ALA A 375 -6.75 25.50 13.47
C ALA A 375 -7.81 26.60 13.20
N LYS A 376 -9.04 26.43 13.68
CA LYS A 376 -10.10 27.45 13.58
C LYS A 376 -9.85 28.66 14.49
N THR A 377 -9.08 28.49 15.56
CA THR A 377 -8.82 29.56 16.55
C THR A 377 -7.53 30.33 16.29
N VAL A 378 -6.73 29.94 15.29
CA VAL A 378 -5.58 30.75 14.83
C VAL A 378 -6.12 31.97 14.07
N PRO A 379 -5.84 33.21 14.51
CA PRO A 379 -6.26 34.41 13.79
C PRO A 379 -5.68 34.39 12.37
N GLU A 380 -6.49 34.75 11.36
CA GLU A 380 -5.94 35.04 10.03
C GLU A 380 -4.94 36.19 10.18
N GLY A 381 -3.66 35.90 9.96
CA GLY A 381 -2.60 36.91 10.05
C GLY A 381 -2.84 38.01 9.02
N LEU A 382 -2.58 39.25 9.39
CA LEU A 382 -2.62 40.38 8.47
C LEU A 382 -1.42 40.28 7.52
N LEU A 383 -1.68 40.27 6.22
CA LEU A 383 -0.64 40.28 5.20
C LEU A 383 0.10 41.61 5.20
N GLY A 384 1.43 41.55 5.29
CA GLY A 384 2.34 42.69 5.23
C GLY A 384 3.61 42.36 4.46
N ILE A 385 4.53 43.33 4.42
CA ILE A 385 5.86 43.18 3.82
C ILE A 385 6.93 43.65 4.79
N SER A 386 8.00 42.87 4.91
CA SER A 386 9.21 43.25 5.64
C SER A 386 10.31 43.59 4.65
N LEU A 387 10.73 44.86 4.63
CA LEU A 387 11.85 45.32 3.82
C LEU A 387 13.17 44.89 4.45
N LEU A 388 14.08 44.35 3.64
CA LEU A 388 15.32 43.75 4.14
C LEU A 388 16.50 44.73 4.15
N GLN A 389 16.42 45.78 3.35
CA GLN A 389 17.47 46.77 3.17
C GLN A 389 16.85 48.16 3.12
N ASN A 390 17.60 49.18 3.52
CA ASN A 390 17.19 50.59 3.45
C ASN A 390 17.52 51.24 2.09
N THR A 391 18.16 50.51 1.17
CA THR A 391 18.65 51.01 -0.12
C THR A 391 17.77 50.61 -1.31
N ASN A 392 16.84 49.67 -1.15
CA ASN A 392 15.93 49.24 -2.21
C ASN A 392 14.57 48.83 -1.64
N ALA A 393 13.61 48.61 -2.54
CA ALA A 393 12.23 48.24 -2.19
C ALA A 393 12.02 46.72 -2.07
N LEU A 394 13.09 45.93 -1.95
CA LEU A 394 13.00 44.47 -1.91
C LEU A 394 12.75 43.97 -0.49
N GLY A 395 11.82 43.04 -0.39
CA GLY A 395 11.35 42.50 0.87
C GLY A 395 10.86 41.06 0.76
N ARG A 396 10.32 40.58 1.87
CA ARG A 396 9.57 39.33 1.98
C ARG A 396 8.16 39.60 2.48
N LEU A 397 7.20 38.81 2.04
CA LEU A 397 5.86 38.84 2.60
C LEU A 397 5.88 38.26 4.02
N VAL A 398 5.05 38.83 4.89
CA VAL A 398 4.87 38.37 6.26
C VAL A 398 3.39 38.31 6.59
N LEU A 399 2.95 37.26 7.28
CA LEU A 399 1.68 37.26 7.98
C LEU A 399 1.94 37.69 9.41
N VAL A 400 1.24 38.72 9.86
CA VAL A 400 1.45 39.34 11.16
C VAL A 400 0.24 39.08 12.05
N ASN A 401 0.49 38.75 13.30
CA ASN A 401 -0.58 38.59 14.27
C ASN A 401 -1.24 39.97 14.52
N PRO A 402 -2.56 40.11 14.33
CA PRO A 402 -3.25 41.39 14.45
C PRO A 402 -3.24 41.97 15.86
N THR A 403 -3.04 41.13 16.89
CA THR A 403 -3.13 41.53 18.29
C THR A 403 -1.81 42.10 18.82
N ASN A 404 -0.68 41.53 18.42
CA ASN A 404 0.63 41.88 19.00
C ASN A 404 1.69 42.29 17.96
N GLY A 405 1.35 42.27 16.67
CA GLY A 405 2.26 42.70 15.61
C GLY A 405 3.43 41.73 15.35
N THR A 406 3.45 40.53 15.91
CA THR A 406 4.53 39.57 15.68
C THR A 406 4.35 38.80 14.37
N ALA A 407 5.46 38.50 13.70
CA ALA A 407 5.43 37.71 12.47
C ALA A 407 5.03 36.25 12.78
N MET A 408 3.95 35.78 12.16
CA MET A 408 3.43 34.42 12.23
C MET A 408 4.02 33.53 11.13
N LYS A 409 4.13 34.07 9.91
CA LYS A 409 4.69 33.38 8.74
C LYS A 409 5.48 34.37 7.87
N GLN A 410 6.45 33.87 7.12
CA GLN A 410 7.23 34.66 6.17
C GLN A 410 7.37 33.91 4.84
N SER A 411 7.39 34.60 3.71
CA SER A 411 7.70 33.99 2.42
C SER A 411 9.15 33.53 2.35
N THR A 412 9.38 32.44 1.63
CA THR A 412 10.73 31.98 1.28
C THR A 412 11.41 32.95 0.31
N LEU A 413 10.63 33.54 -0.62
CA LEU A 413 11.07 34.64 -1.47
C LEU A 413 11.35 35.88 -0.62
N ASN A 414 12.56 36.43 -0.76
CA ASN A 414 13.04 37.60 -0.03
C ASN A 414 13.46 38.76 -0.97
N THR A 415 13.15 38.64 -2.25
CA THR A 415 13.45 39.60 -3.32
C THR A 415 12.17 40.11 -3.97
N ILE A 416 11.08 40.21 -3.20
CA ILE A 416 9.78 40.71 -3.68
C ILE A 416 9.82 42.23 -3.68
N ASN A 417 9.50 42.87 -4.81
CA ASN A 417 9.40 44.32 -4.87
C ASN A 417 8.11 44.81 -4.19
N SER A 418 8.25 45.47 -3.05
CA SER A 418 7.15 45.96 -2.22
C SER A 418 6.21 46.95 -2.90
N ARG A 419 6.64 47.58 -4.00
CA ARG A 419 5.87 48.58 -4.73
C ARG A 419 5.17 48.02 -5.96
N ALA A 420 5.39 46.76 -6.29
CA ALA A 420 4.92 46.14 -7.52
C ALA A 420 4.23 44.82 -7.22
N MET A 421 3.08 44.92 -6.54
CA MET A 421 2.24 43.77 -6.14
C MET A 421 0.77 44.04 -6.41
N LEU A 422 0.05 42.99 -6.78
CA LEU A 422 -1.40 42.92 -6.87
C LEU A 422 -1.88 41.82 -5.91
N ILE A 423 -2.64 42.20 -4.89
CA ILE A 423 -3.18 41.27 -3.90
C ILE A 423 -4.60 40.91 -4.34
N LEU A 424 -4.80 39.65 -4.70
CA LEU A 424 -6.10 39.07 -5.06
C LEU A 424 -6.55 38.09 -3.95
N PRO A 425 -7.83 37.72 -3.89
CA PRO A 425 -8.34 36.82 -2.84
C PRO A 425 -7.66 35.44 -2.79
N ASP A 426 -7.25 34.91 -3.93
CA ASP A 426 -6.67 33.57 -4.10
C ASP A 426 -5.16 33.56 -4.34
N LYS A 427 -4.57 34.69 -4.70
CA LYS A 427 -3.15 34.81 -5.07
C LYS A 427 -2.63 36.23 -4.94
N ILE A 428 -1.32 36.36 -4.75
CA ILE A 428 -0.58 37.60 -4.86
C ILE A 428 0.26 37.52 -6.13
N ILE A 429 0.15 38.52 -6.99
CA ILE A 429 1.02 38.65 -8.17
C ILE A 429 2.02 39.75 -7.91
N ALA A 430 3.30 39.45 -8.03
CA ALA A 430 4.37 40.38 -7.68
C ALA A 430 5.51 40.35 -8.69
N ILE A 431 6.29 41.43 -8.75
CA ILE A 431 7.61 41.43 -9.38
C ILE A 431 8.63 40.98 -8.33
N ALA A 432 9.37 39.91 -8.62
CA ALA A 432 10.38 39.36 -7.74
C ALA A 432 11.68 39.01 -8.46
N GLY A 433 12.79 39.01 -7.73
CA GLY A 433 14.12 38.68 -8.22
C GLY A 433 15.09 39.86 -8.18
N GLN A 434 16.36 39.59 -8.55
CA GLN A 434 17.42 40.58 -8.64
C GLN A 434 18.22 40.37 -9.92
N ALA A 435 18.55 41.45 -10.62
CA ALA A 435 19.40 41.44 -11.80
C ALA A 435 20.90 41.39 -11.43
N GLN A 436 21.28 40.51 -10.49
CA GLN A 436 22.67 40.30 -10.05
C GLN A 436 23.09 38.86 -10.35
N GLY A 437 24.28 38.68 -10.95
CA GLY A 437 24.77 37.36 -11.35
C GLY A 437 23.90 36.73 -12.47
N SER A 438 23.49 35.48 -12.29
CA SER A 438 22.54 34.78 -13.18
C SER A 438 21.07 35.02 -12.83
N GLY A 439 20.77 35.93 -11.90
CA GLY A 439 19.41 36.21 -11.45
C GLY A 439 18.58 36.96 -12.50
N ALA A 440 17.31 36.57 -12.64
CA ALA A 440 16.31 37.24 -13.47
C ALA A 440 15.23 37.89 -12.58
N VAL A 441 14.71 39.03 -13.03
CA VAL A 441 13.55 39.71 -12.41
C VAL A 441 12.31 39.31 -13.20
N ARG A 442 11.30 38.73 -12.55
CA ARG A 442 10.14 38.11 -13.20
C ARG A 442 8.85 38.37 -12.44
N LEU A 443 7.73 38.12 -13.10
CA LEU A 443 6.44 38.00 -12.42
C LEU A 443 6.38 36.67 -11.65
N VAL A 444 5.80 36.70 -10.45
CA VAL A 444 5.52 35.52 -9.64
C VAL A 444 4.09 35.54 -9.11
N GLN A 445 3.51 34.37 -8.93
CA GLN A 445 2.30 34.14 -8.15
C GLN A 445 2.69 33.56 -6.80
N ILE A 446 2.05 34.03 -5.74
CA ILE A 446 2.30 33.61 -4.37
C ILE A 446 0.96 33.33 -3.69
N ASP A 447 0.85 32.24 -2.93
CA ASP A 447 -0.33 31.93 -2.14
C ASP A 447 -0.46 32.91 -0.95
N PRO A 448 -1.60 33.57 -0.75
CA PRO A 448 -1.73 34.62 0.28
C PRO A 448 -1.75 34.06 1.70
N LYS A 449 -2.00 32.76 1.90
CA LYS A 449 -2.05 32.10 3.21
C LYS A 449 -0.74 31.40 3.53
N SER A 450 -0.19 30.66 2.57
CA SER A 450 1.06 29.93 2.76
C SER A 450 2.28 30.82 2.52
N LEU A 451 2.16 31.92 1.77
CA LEU A 451 3.26 32.77 1.32
C LEU A 451 4.30 32.04 0.44
N GLU A 452 3.94 30.90 -0.13
CA GLU A 452 4.78 30.12 -1.03
C GLU A 452 4.54 30.51 -2.49
N MET A 453 5.59 30.48 -3.30
CA MET A 453 5.50 30.75 -4.73
C MET A 453 4.74 29.63 -5.43
N LEU A 454 3.62 29.99 -6.07
CA LEU A 454 2.80 29.08 -6.85
C LEU A 454 3.31 28.94 -8.29
N LYS A 455 3.78 30.05 -8.87
CA LYS A 455 4.20 30.10 -10.27
C LYS A 455 5.20 31.23 -10.50
N GLN A 456 6.08 31.06 -11.48
CA GLN A 456 6.96 32.10 -12.01
C GLN A 456 6.71 32.26 -13.52
N GLY A 457 6.71 33.49 -14.01
CA GLY A 457 6.61 33.80 -15.44
C GLY A 457 7.95 33.61 -16.17
N ASP A 458 7.90 33.57 -17.50
CA ASP A 458 9.08 33.35 -18.34
C ASP A 458 9.68 34.63 -18.94
N VAL A 459 8.96 35.74 -18.83
CA VAL A 459 9.39 37.04 -19.38
C VAL A 459 10.22 37.79 -18.34
N ASP A 460 11.39 38.25 -18.76
CA ASP A 460 12.23 39.15 -17.96
C ASP A 460 11.57 40.53 -17.84
N ILE A 461 11.48 41.02 -16.61
CA ILE A 461 10.82 42.27 -16.23
C ILE A 461 11.87 43.28 -15.76
N ALA A 462 11.66 44.55 -16.06
CA ALA A 462 12.54 45.61 -15.58
C ALA A 462 12.44 45.74 -14.05
N SER A 463 13.56 45.88 -13.36
CA SER A 463 13.59 46.11 -11.91
C SER A 463 12.92 47.42 -11.49
N THR A 464 12.82 48.39 -12.39
CA THR A 464 12.12 49.67 -12.21
C THR A 464 10.63 49.60 -12.51
N SER A 465 10.14 48.48 -13.08
CA SER A 465 8.74 48.33 -13.43
C SER A 465 7.85 48.38 -12.18
N LEU A 466 6.68 48.98 -12.33
CA LEU A 466 5.55 48.75 -11.43
C LEU A 466 4.64 47.66 -12.01
N LEU A 467 3.62 47.29 -11.24
CA LEU A 467 2.50 46.52 -11.76
C LEU A 467 1.30 47.43 -11.91
N TRP A 468 0.66 47.34 -13.07
CA TRP A 468 -0.63 47.97 -13.32
C TRP A 468 -1.63 46.89 -13.70
N ALA A 469 -2.91 47.13 -13.43
CA ALA A 469 -3.98 46.20 -13.77
C ALA A 469 -5.18 46.93 -14.33
N GLN A 470 -5.83 46.31 -15.32
CA GLN A 470 -7.11 46.72 -15.86
C GLN A 470 -7.99 45.47 -16.01
N GLY A 471 -8.95 45.30 -15.11
CA GLY A 471 -9.74 44.06 -15.05
C GLY A 471 -8.88 42.85 -14.68
N GLN A 472 -8.82 41.86 -15.57
CA GLN A 472 -8.02 40.63 -15.39
C GLN A 472 -6.62 40.75 -16.04
N ASP A 473 -6.37 41.81 -16.79
CA ASP A 473 -5.10 42.01 -17.49
C ASP A 473 -4.11 42.73 -16.56
N ILE A 474 -2.86 42.26 -16.61
CA ILE A 474 -1.73 42.75 -15.81
C ILE A 474 -0.72 43.36 -16.77
N PHE A 475 -0.16 44.51 -16.40
CA PHE A 475 0.80 45.23 -17.22
C PHE A 475 2.10 45.45 -16.45
N ALA A 476 3.22 45.21 -17.13
CA ALA A 476 4.56 45.40 -16.61
C ALA A 476 5.52 45.78 -17.75
N LEU A 477 6.67 46.35 -17.42
CA LEU A 477 7.73 46.65 -18.39
C LEU A 477 8.59 45.41 -18.60
N ALA A 478 8.42 44.76 -19.74
CA ALA A 478 9.28 43.66 -20.16
C ALA A 478 10.64 44.20 -20.62
N ASN A 479 11.71 43.55 -20.16
CA ASN A 479 13.07 43.81 -20.60
C ASN A 479 13.40 42.85 -21.75
N THR A 480 13.68 43.38 -22.93
CA THR A 480 14.18 42.60 -24.08
C THR A 480 15.51 43.19 -24.50
N SER A 481 16.60 42.50 -24.18
CA SER A 481 17.97 42.90 -24.54
C SER A 481 18.34 44.33 -24.09
N GLY A 482 17.91 44.74 -22.89
CA GLY A 482 18.21 46.05 -22.30
C GLY A 482 17.23 47.16 -22.69
N LYS A 483 16.31 46.89 -23.62
CA LYS A 483 15.22 47.80 -24.01
C LYS A 483 13.94 47.42 -23.32
N LEU A 484 13.14 48.43 -22.98
CA LEU A 484 11.92 48.24 -22.20
C LEU A 484 10.68 48.40 -23.07
N TYR A 485 9.73 47.49 -22.90
CA TYR A 485 8.47 47.50 -23.63
C TYR A 485 7.33 47.28 -22.65
N LEU A 486 6.19 47.94 -22.89
CA LEU A 486 5.00 47.66 -22.11
C LEU A 486 4.49 46.28 -22.54
N ALA A 487 4.29 45.40 -21.58
CA ALA A 487 3.79 44.05 -21.81
C ALA A 487 2.48 43.85 -21.03
N ARG A 488 1.53 43.16 -21.67
CA ARG A 488 0.24 42.77 -21.11
C ARG A 488 0.27 41.26 -20.87
N PHE A 489 -0.14 40.85 -19.69
CA PHE A 489 -0.18 39.48 -19.22
C PHE A 489 -1.58 39.13 -18.73
N ASP A 490 -1.92 37.84 -18.77
CA ASP A 490 -3.06 37.34 -18.01
C ASP A 490 -2.69 37.10 -16.54
N GLN A 491 -3.67 36.77 -15.71
CA GLN A 491 -3.41 36.44 -14.31
C GLN A 491 -2.58 35.17 -14.12
N ASN A 492 -2.41 34.32 -15.15
CA ASN A 492 -1.53 33.13 -15.14
C ASN A 492 -0.09 33.44 -15.54
N LEU A 493 0.27 34.72 -15.62
CA LEU A 493 1.60 35.22 -16.00
C LEU A 493 1.97 34.94 -17.46
N GLN A 494 1.01 34.61 -18.32
CA GLN A 494 1.24 34.42 -19.75
C GLN A 494 1.23 35.77 -20.46
N LEU A 495 2.26 36.00 -21.28
CA LEU A 495 2.34 37.20 -22.11
C LEU A 495 1.27 37.16 -23.21
N LEU A 496 0.39 38.15 -23.22
CA LEU A 496 -0.66 38.30 -24.22
C LEU A 496 -0.21 39.24 -25.35
N ASN A 497 0.31 40.41 -25.01
CA ASN A 497 0.72 41.43 -25.97
C ASN A 497 1.93 42.21 -25.46
N LYS A 498 2.67 42.84 -26.38
CA LYS A 498 3.82 43.70 -26.08
C LYS A 498 3.84 44.90 -27.02
N SER A 499 4.16 46.09 -26.53
CA SER A 499 4.32 47.28 -27.36
C SER A 499 5.47 47.11 -28.34
N THR A 500 5.34 47.70 -29.53
CA THR A 500 6.44 47.80 -30.50
C THR A 500 7.34 49.01 -30.21
N THR A 501 6.79 50.02 -29.53
CA THR A 501 7.50 51.24 -29.14
C THR A 501 8.18 51.02 -27.79
N GLU A 502 9.44 51.44 -27.71
CA GLU A 502 10.25 51.40 -26.49
C GLU A 502 9.72 52.41 -25.46
N ILE A 503 9.69 51.99 -24.18
CA ILE A 503 9.05 52.67 -23.07
C ILE A 503 10.09 53.20 -22.08
N HIS A 504 9.81 54.36 -21.50
CA HIS A 504 10.70 54.94 -20.49
C HIS A 504 10.82 54.03 -19.24
N PRO A 505 12.02 53.86 -18.64
CA PRO A 505 12.21 53.01 -17.45
C PRO A 505 11.40 53.38 -16.20
N PHE A 506 11.00 54.65 -16.12
CA PHE A 506 10.15 55.20 -15.06
C PHE A 506 8.76 55.60 -15.58
N ALA A 507 8.36 55.07 -16.73
CA ALA A 507 7.03 55.32 -17.27
C ALA A 507 5.94 54.86 -16.29
N SER A 508 4.83 55.58 -16.29
CA SER A 508 3.60 55.17 -15.62
C SER A 508 2.55 54.83 -16.66
N VAL A 509 1.58 53.99 -16.28
CA VAL A 509 0.44 53.64 -17.13
C VAL A 509 -0.83 54.22 -16.52
N LEU A 510 -1.54 55.02 -17.31
CA LEU A 510 -2.85 55.56 -16.94
C LEU A 510 -3.90 55.02 -17.93
N PHE A 511 -5.00 54.50 -17.42
CA PHE A 511 -6.05 53.88 -18.25
C PHE A 511 -7.23 54.84 -18.46
N TYR A 512 -7.68 54.94 -19.72
CA TYR A 512 -8.82 55.73 -20.19
C TYR A 512 -9.68 54.85 -21.11
N GLY A 513 -10.47 53.95 -20.52
CA GLY A 513 -11.25 52.97 -21.27
C GLY A 513 -10.33 52.01 -22.06
N GLU A 514 -10.50 51.93 -23.37
CA GLU A 514 -9.65 51.11 -24.26
C GLU A 514 -8.33 51.79 -24.66
N THR A 515 -8.08 53.01 -24.19
CA THR A 515 -6.82 53.73 -24.41
C THR A 515 -6.03 53.75 -23.11
N LEU A 516 -4.71 53.56 -23.20
CA LEU A 516 -3.79 53.83 -22.10
C LEU A 516 -2.76 54.88 -22.52
N LEU A 517 -2.34 55.69 -21.55
CA LEU A 517 -1.31 56.70 -21.69
C LEU A 517 -0.06 56.23 -20.94
N THR A 518 1.09 56.33 -21.60
CA THR A 518 2.42 56.05 -21.05
C THR A 518 3.46 56.97 -21.69
N GLN A 519 4.76 56.66 -21.59
CA GLN A 519 5.85 57.47 -22.12
C GLN A 519 6.78 56.65 -23.02
N LYS A 520 7.17 57.22 -24.17
CA LYS A 520 8.25 56.69 -25.03
C LYS A 520 9.58 56.75 -24.29
N ALA A 521 10.60 56.08 -24.80
CA ALA A 521 11.96 56.08 -24.22
C ALA A 521 12.55 57.48 -23.98
N ASP A 522 12.15 58.50 -24.74
CA ASP A 522 12.58 59.91 -24.58
C ASP A 522 11.73 60.70 -23.55
N GLY A 523 10.72 60.08 -22.94
CA GLY A 523 9.82 60.69 -21.98
C GLY A 523 8.58 61.36 -22.59
N THR A 524 8.45 61.40 -23.93
CA THR A 524 7.27 61.98 -24.58
C THR A 524 6.01 61.12 -24.38
N PRO A 525 4.81 61.73 -24.31
CA PRO A 525 3.55 60.99 -24.19
C PRO A 525 3.32 59.98 -25.32
N LEU A 526 2.82 58.79 -24.96
CA LEU A 526 2.47 57.71 -25.87
C LEU A 526 1.07 57.19 -25.53
N LEU A 527 0.15 57.23 -26.50
CA LEU A 527 -1.17 56.63 -26.39
C LEU A 527 -1.16 55.25 -27.07
N LEU A 528 -1.54 54.22 -26.32
CA LEU A 528 -1.68 52.85 -26.82
C LEU A 528 -3.11 52.36 -26.64
N ASN A 529 -3.55 51.43 -27.48
CA ASN A 529 -4.74 50.64 -27.20
C ASN A 529 -4.42 49.62 -26.07
N SER A 530 -5.29 49.54 -25.06
CA SER A 530 -5.01 48.74 -23.85
C SER A 530 -5.07 47.22 -24.07
N LYS A 531 -5.71 46.76 -25.14
CA LYS A 531 -5.80 45.33 -25.48
C LYS A 531 -4.58 44.86 -26.27
N ASN A 532 -4.24 45.54 -27.37
CA ASN A 532 -3.20 45.04 -28.28
C ASN A 532 -1.85 45.78 -28.15
N LEU A 533 -1.80 46.86 -27.37
CA LEU A 533 -0.61 47.71 -27.15
C LEU A 533 -0.06 48.39 -28.41
N THR A 534 -0.89 48.60 -29.44
CA THR A 534 -0.53 49.38 -30.64
C THR A 534 -0.74 50.88 -30.42
N GLU A 535 0.13 51.71 -31.02
CA GLU A 535 0.02 53.18 -30.94
C GLU A 535 -1.27 53.68 -31.59
N ASN A 536 -2.05 54.44 -30.84
CA ASN A 536 -3.21 55.16 -31.36
C ASN A 536 -2.68 56.34 -32.17
N LYS A 537 -2.70 56.24 -33.51
CA LYS A 537 -2.35 57.37 -34.37
C LYS A 537 -3.41 58.46 -34.17
N ALA A 538 -2.97 59.66 -33.81
CA ALA A 538 -3.82 60.84 -33.90
C ALA A 538 -4.30 60.98 -35.35
N GLN A 539 -5.62 61.05 -35.54
CA GLN A 539 -6.21 61.52 -36.80
C GLN A 539 -6.06 63.02 -36.92
#